data_AF-A0A419SFK6-F1
#
_entry.id   AF-A0A419SFK6-F1
#
_cell.length_a   1.000
_cell.length_b   1.000
_cell.length_c   1.000
_cell.angle_alpha   90.00
_cell.angle_beta   90.00
_cell.angle_gamma   90.00
#
_symmetry.space_group_name_H-M   'P 1'
#
loop_
_entity.id
_entity.type
_entity.pdbx_description
1 polymer ?
#
loop_
_entity_poly.entity_id
_entity_poly.type
_entity_poly.pdbx_seq_one_letter_code
_entity_poly.pdbx_strand_id
1 'polypeptide(L)' 'MSKVNIESSTVNVLLELGGEVHLVAMHPDKYEAVSILVKAAAETIIKTGKTQTELLHFLNYTK' A
#
# COMPACT_ATOMS: atom_id res chain seq x y z
N MET A 1 -1.09 -20.51 9.37
CA MET A 1 -0.80 -19.38 8.45
C MET A 1 0.70 -19.12 8.53
N SER A 2 1.42 -19.12 7.41
CA SER A 2 2.85 -18.79 7.41
C SER A 2 3.02 -17.31 7.80
N LYS A 3 3.92 -17.03 8.74
CA LYS A 3 4.30 -15.66 9.10
C LYS A 3 5.01 -15.05 7.89
N VAL A 4 4.29 -14.29 7.08
CA VAL A 4 4.90 -13.54 5.97
C VAL A 4 5.72 -12.41 6.59
N ASN A 5 7.01 -12.34 6.27
CA ASN A 5 7.83 -11.21 6.68
C ASN A 5 7.42 -9.98 5.88
N ILE A 6 6.79 -9.01 6.54
CA ILE A 6 6.33 -7.75 5.96
C ILE A 6 7.24 -6.57 6.31
N GLU A 7 8.34 -6.77 7.03
CA GLU A 7 9.27 -5.69 7.40
C GLU A 7 9.81 -4.98 6.15
N SER A 8 10.16 -5.75 5.12
CA SER A 8 10.63 -5.25 3.82
C SER A 8 9.52 -4.92 2.81
N SER A 9 8.24 -5.00 3.22
CA SER A 9 7.12 -4.68 2.32
C SER A 9 6.94 -3.17 2.12
N THR A 10 6.35 -2.80 0.98
CA THR A 10 5.92 -1.43 0.69
C THR A 10 4.44 -1.27 1.03
N VAL A 11 4.08 -0.15 1.66
CA VAL A 11 2.68 0.19 1.96
C VAL A 11 2.24 1.28 0.99
N ASN A 12 1.26 0.99 0.13
CA ASN A 12 0.62 2.02 -0.69
C ASN A 12 -0.71 2.39 -0.04
N VAL A 13 -0.96 3.69 0.15
CA VAL A 13 -2.21 4.18 0.74
C VAL A 13 -3.11 4.69 -0.39
N LEU A 14 -4.30 4.09 -0.49
CA LEU A 14 -5.36 4.51 -1.39
C LEU A 14 -6.50 5.12 -0.58
N LEU A 15 -7.07 6.24 -1.03
CA LEU A 15 -8.23 6.87 -0.42
C LEU A 15 -9.38 6.94 -1.43
N GLU A 16 -10.57 6.56 -0.99
CA GLU A 16 -11.79 6.79 -1.75
C GLU A 16 -12.36 8.17 -1.39
N LEU A 17 -12.56 9.01 -2.39
CA LEU A 17 -13.20 10.32 -2.24
C LEU A 17 -14.19 10.49 -3.40
N GLY A 18 -15.48 10.64 -3.10
CA GLY A 18 -16.50 10.85 -4.12
C GLY A 18 -16.67 9.66 -5.10
N GLY A 19 -16.41 8.43 -4.65
CA GLY A 19 -16.49 7.23 -5.49
C GLY A 19 -15.24 6.97 -6.37
N GLU A 20 -14.22 7.82 -6.27
CA GLU A 20 -12.95 7.66 -6.99
C GLU A 20 -11.81 7.27 -6.05
N VAL A 21 -10.94 6.36 -6.51
CA VAL A 21 -9.78 5.88 -5.74
C VAL A 21 -8.54 6.72 -6.08
N HIS A 22 -7.95 7.31 -5.06
CA HIS A 22 -6.80 8.19 -5.17
C HIS A 22 -5.58 7.57 -4.50
N LEU A 23 -4.42 7.66 -5.15
CA LEU A 23 -3.14 7.38 -4.50
C LEU A 23 -2.73 8.56 -3.64
N VAL A 24 -2.36 8.30 -2.39
CA VAL A 24 -1.94 9.34 -1.46
C VAL A 24 -0.44 9.54 -1.49
N ALA A 25 0.00 10.77 -1.72
CA ALA A 25 1.37 11.20 -1.50
C ALA A 25 1.50 11.82 -0.09
N MET A 26 2.59 11.49 0.60
CA MET A 26 2.90 12.00 1.93
C MET A 26 4.36 12.46 1.98
N HIS A 27 4.68 13.34 2.93
CA HIS A 27 6.07 13.58 3.27
C HIS A 27 6.73 12.30 3.81
N PRO A 28 8.04 12.08 3.56
CA PRO A 28 8.72 10.83 3.87
C PRO A 28 8.60 10.40 5.33
N ASP A 29 8.71 11.34 6.28
CA ASP A 29 8.59 11.11 7.72
C ASP A 29 7.19 10.60 8.12
N LYS A 30 6.13 11.21 7.55
CA LYS A 30 4.76 10.77 7.78
C LYS A 30 4.49 9.41 7.15
N TYR A 31 5.00 9.19 5.95
CA TYR A 31 4.87 7.91 5.24
C TYR A 31 5.53 6.78 6.03
N GLU A 32 6.72 7.00 6.58
CA GLU A 32 7.43 6.02 7.40
C GLU A 32 6.63 5.66 8.66
N ALA A 33 6.15 6.66 9.40
CA ALA A 33 5.34 6.44 10.59
C ALA A 33 4.07 5.64 10.29
N VAL A 34 3.32 6.00 9.25
CA VAL A 34 2.11 5.28 8.84
C VAL A 34 2.45 3.85 8.40
N SER A 35 3.53 3.65 7.65
CA SER A 35 3.95 2.33 7.19
C SER A 35 4.28 1.39 8.35
N ILE A 36 4.97 1.89 9.38
CA ILE A 36 5.27 1.11 10.59
C ILE A 36 3.98 0.68 11.29
N LEU A 37 3.04 1.61 11.48
CA LEU A 37 1.77 1.33 12.15
C LEU A 37 0.93 0.32 11.38
N VAL A 38 0.82 0.46 10.05
CA VAL A 38 0.08 -0.48 9.21
C VAL A 38 0.68 -1.88 9.28
N LYS A 39 2.02 -1.99 9.21
CA LYS A 39 2.70 -3.29 9.32
C LYS A 39 2.49 -3.92 10.70
N ALA A 40 2.57 -3.13 11.77
CA ALA A 40 2.34 -3.61 13.13
C ALA A 40 0.89 -4.07 13.37
N ALA A 41 -0.08 -3.42 12.72
CA ALA A 41 -1.50 -3.72 12.87
C ALA A 41 -2.02 -4.81 11.90
N ALA A 42 -1.21 -5.23 10.92
CA ALA A 42 -1.65 -6.20 9.92
C ALA A 42 -1.78 -7.62 10.51
N GLU A 43 -3.02 -8.11 10.64
CA GLU A 43 -3.29 -9.46 11.16
C GLU A 43 -3.36 -10.53 10.06
N THR A 44 -3.87 -10.17 8.88
CA THR A 44 -4.08 -11.09 7.76
C THR A 44 -3.62 -10.48 6.45
N ILE A 45 -2.99 -11.31 5.60
CA ILE A 45 -2.47 -10.90 4.29
C ILE A 45 -3.09 -11.80 3.22
N ILE A 46 -3.80 -11.19 2.27
CA ILE A 46 -4.47 -11.89 1.17
C ILE A 46 -3.79 -11.49 -0.14
N LYS A 47 -3.37 -12.49 -0.94
CA LYS A 47 -2.74 -12.24 -2.24
C LYS A 47 -3.80 -11.80 -3.25
N THR A 48 -3.63 -10.62 -3.83
CA THR A 48 -4.55 -10.06 -4.85
C THR A 48 -4.37 -10.66 -6.24
N GLY A 49 -3.26 -11.37 -6.47
CA GLY A 49 -2.88 -11.87 -7.79
C GLY A 49 -2.37 -10.79 -8.74
N LYS A 50 -2.18 -9.56 -8.26
CA LYS A 50 -1.67 -8.41 -9.03
C LYS A 50 -0.28 -8.03 -8.60
N THR A 51 0.55 -7.66 -9.58
CA THR A 51 1.89 -7.10 -9.37
C THR A 51 1.82 -5.60 -9.04
N GLN A 52 2.89 -5.06 -8.48
CA GLN A 52 3.02 -3.61 -8.27
C GLN A 52 2.91 -2.84 -9.60
N THR A 53 3.46 -3.39 -10.69
CA THR A 53 3.39 -2.79 -12.03
C THR A 53 1.94 -2.69 -12.53
N GLU A 54 1.13 -3.73 -12.34
CA GLU A 54 -0.29 -3.69 -12.69
C GLU A 54 -1.07 -2.68 -11.86
N LEU A 55 -0.74 -2.54 -10.56
CA LEU A 55 -1.32 -1.50 -9.72
C LEU A 55 -0.98 -0.10 -10.24
N LEU A 56 0.29 0.15 -10.56
CA LEU A 56 0.72 1.45 -11.10
C LEU A 56 0.04 1.76 -12.45
N HIS A 57 -0.13 0.74 -13.31
CA HIS A 57 -0.88 0.89 -14.55
C HIS A 57 -2.36 1.22 -14.29
N PHE A 58 -3.01 0.55 -13.33
CA PHE A 58 -4.37 0.89 -12.90
C PHE A 58 -4.49 2.35 -12.41
N LEU A 59 -3.47 2.83 -11.69
CA LEU A 59 -3.41 4.20 -11.18
C LEU A 59 -3.03 5.23 -12.24
N ASN A 60 -2.88 4.84 -13.51
CA ASN A 60 -2.37 5.69 -14.61
C ASN A 60 -1.04 6.39 -14.27
N TYR A 61 -0.21 5.75 -13.45
CA TYR A 61 1.10 6.29 -13.10
C TYR A 61 2.10 6.00 -14.23
N THR A 62 2.28 6.98 -15.12
CA THR A 62 3.37 7.00 -16.10
C THR A 62 4.56 7.74 -15.52
N LYS A 63 5.70 7.05 -15.46
CA LYS A 63 6.97 7.57 -14.93
C LYS A 63 7.46 8.80 -15.68
#